data_AF-A0A6G3YZC1-F1
#
_entry.id   AF-A0A6G3YZC1-F1
#
_cell.length_a   1.000
_cell.length_b   1.000
_cell.length_c   1.000
_cell.angle_alpha   90.00
_cell.angle_beta   90.00
_cell.angle_gamma   90.00
#
_symmetry.space_group_name_H-M   'P 1'
#
loop_
_entity.id
_entity.type
_entity.pdbx_description
1 polymer ?
#
loop_
_entity_poly.entity_id
_entity_poly.type
_entity_poly.pdbx_seq_one_letter_code
_entity_poly.pdbx_strand_id
1 'polypeptide(L)'
;MSREDSTVFFVDENLLGRHVAAIFVNAGVRVELLSDHFPTQTPDVEWLAEVGQRGWLVLTRDIAIGVNIPEVIAVAQGNAKMFALVMGNASRAELERDIVSAIPKMERYAQSYSAPFIAKVYPFGKVRKWLDRDKLLRTLRQYAPDTEA
;
A
#
# COMPACT_ATOMS: atom_id res chain seq x y z
N MET A 1 -27.84 0.11 1.58
CA MET A 1 -26.40 -0.10 1.37
C MET A 1 -25.77 -0.26 2.74
N SER A 2 -25.58 -1.51 3.16
CA SER A 2 -24.95 -1.84 4.44
C SER A 2 -23.49 -1.40 4.38
N ARG A 3 -23.02 -0.81 5.48
CA ARG A 3 -21.73 -0.12 5.62
C ARG A 3 -20.55 -1.09 5.78
N GLU A 4 -20.67 -2.32 5.27
CA GLU A 4 -19.76 -3.45 5.58
C GLU A 4 -18.67 -3.70 4.53
N ASP A 5 -18.78 -3.14 3.31
CA ASP A 5 -17.73 -3.20 2.27
C ASP A 5 -16.80 -1.96 2.29
N SER A 6 -16.45 -1.45 3.47
CA SER A 6 -15.54 -0.30 3.55
C SER A 6 -14.12 -0.72 3.16
N THR A 7 -13.50 0.00 2.22
CA THR A 7 -12.08 -0.18 1.90
C THR A 7 -11.23 0.02 3.15
N VAL A 8 -10.30 -0.91 3.40
CA VAL A 8 -9.37 -0.84 4.53
C VAL A 8 -8.00 -0.42 4.04
N PHE A 9 -7.42 0.60 4.67
CA PHE A 9 -6.03 0.98 4.48
C PHE A 9 -5.15 0.28 5.51
N PHE A 10 -3.96 -0.15 5.10
CA PHE A 10 -2.97 -0.77 5.97
C PHE A 10 -1.70 0.08 5.97
N VAL A 11 -1.22 0.44 7.16
CA VAL A 11 -0.07 1.32 7.33
C VAL A 11 1.15 0.52 7.78
N ASP A 12 2.17 0.52 6.94
CA ASP A 12 3.51 -0.02 7.20
C ASP A 12 4.20 0.73 8.37
N GLU A 13 5.10 0.05 9.10
CA GLU A 13 5.86 0.57 10.24
C GLU A 13 6.64 1.85 9.89
N ASN A 14 7.08 1.97 8.63
CA ASN A 14 7.89 3.10 8.15
C ASN A 14 7.11 4.43 7.98
N LEU A 15 5.82 4.48 8.32
CA LEU A 15 4.93 5.60 7.97
C LEU A 15 4.56 6.55 9.14
N LEU A 16 5.40 6.76 10.16
CA LEU A 16 4.97 7.50 11.37
C LEU A 16 3.60 6.97 11.88
N GLY A 17 3.46 5.64 11.92
CA GLY A 17 2.18 4.93 11.72
C GLY A 17 0.99 5.47 12.52
N ARG A 18 1.17 5.83 13.79
CA ARG A 18 0.09 6.36 14.65
C ARG A 18 -0.47 7.70 14.17
N HIS A 19 0.37 8.61 13.68
CA HIS A 19 -0.11 9.90 13.17
C HIS A 19 -0.89 9.71 11.87
N VAL A 20 -0.40 8.86 10.98
CA VAL A 20 -1.10 8.59 9.72
C VAL A 20 -2.40 7.84 9.96
N ALA A 21 -2.44 6.83 10.83
CA ALA A 21 -3.69 6.17 11.18
C ALA A 21 -4.74 7.15 11.74
N ALA A 22 -4.34 8.11 12.57
CA ALA A 22 -5.26 9.13 13.07
C ALA A 22 -5.89 9.96 11.94
N ILE A 23 -5.15 10.25 10.87
CA ILE A 23 -5.69 10.96 9.68
C ILE A 23 -6.81 10.14 9.03
N PHE A 24 -6.63 8.83 8.86
CA PHE A 24 -7.65 7.95 8.27
C PHE A 24 -8.88 7.80 9.18
N VAL A 25 -8.67 7.62 10.49
CA VAL A 25 -9.75 7.56 11.49
C VAL A 25 -10.57 8.84 11.47
N ASN A 26 -9.93 10.02 11.47
CA ASN A 26 -10.60 11.32 11.41
C ASN A 26 -11.35 11.53 10.10
N ALA A 27 -10.87 10.93 8.99
CA ALA A 27 -11.57 10.91 7.71
C ALA A 27 -12.72 9.89 7.64
N GLY A 28 -12.98 9.13 8.72
CA GLY A 28 -14.03 8.12 8.77
C GLY A 28 -13.71 6.85 7.95
N VAL A 29 -12.43 6.59 7.68
CA VAL A 29 -11.97 5.46 6.89
C VAL A 29 -11.28 4.44 7.79
N ARG A 30 -11.54 3.16 7.55
CA ARG A 30 -10.93 2.08 8.32
C ARG A 30 -9.45 1.96 7.98
N VAL A 31 -8.63 1.87 9.03
CA VAL A 31 -7.18 1.72 8.93
C VAL A 31 -6.70 0.69 9.93
N GLU A 32 -5.70 -0.08 9.53
CA GLU A 32 -5.02 -1.09 10.34
C GLU A 32 -3.52 -0.80 10.32
N LEU A 33 -2.81 -1.05 11.42
CA LEU A 33 -1.36 -0.86 11.51
C LEU A 33 -0.64 -2.20 11.47
N LEU A 34 0.56 -2.26 10.88
CA LEU A 34 1.38 -3.48 10.92
C LEU A 34 1.59 -4.00 12.35
N SER A 35 1.90 -3.09 13.28
CA SER A 35 2.12 -3.42 14.69
C SER A 35 0.91 -4.01 15.43
N ASP A 36 -0.29 -3.86 14.89
CA ASP A 36 -1.51 -4.39 15.51
C ASP A 36 -1.78 -5.84 15.08
N HIS A 37 -1.16 -6.31 13.99
CA HIS A 37 -1.37 -7.64 13.41
C HIS A 37 -0.12 -8.52 13.47
N PHE A 38 1.07 -7.93 13.47
CA PHE A 38 2.33 -8.65 13.33
C PHE A 38 3.37 -8.23 14.39
N PRO A 39 4.23 -9.15 14.84
CA PRO A 39 5.41 -8.81 15.63
C PRO A 39 6.33 -7.84 14.90
N THR A 40 7.08 -7.05 15.66
CA THR A 40 8.16 -6.21 15.12
C THR A 40 9.15 -7.07 14.32
N GLN A 41 9.67 -6.53 13.21
CA GLN A 41 10.62 -7.22 12.31
C GLN A 41 10.04 -8.40 11.51
N THR A 42 8.70 -8.52 11.44
CA THR A 42 8.06 -9.50 10.54
C THR A 42 8.49 -9.25 9.09
N PRO A 43 9.00 -10.26 8.35
CA PRO A 43 9.43 -10.09 6.98
C PRO A 43 8.31 -9.64 6.03
N ASP A 44 8.65 -8.83 5.03
CA ASP A 44 7.71 -8.32 4.03
C ASP A 44 6.87 -9.39 3.34
N VAL A 45 7.49 -10.52 2.99
CA VAL A 45 6.81 -11.64 2.35
C VAL A 45 5.67 -12.21 3.20
N GLU A 46 5.80 -12.20 4.53
CA GLU A 46 4.79 -12.77 5.43
C GLU A 46 3.57 -11.85 5.54
N TRP A 47 3.80 -10.57 5.91
CA TRP A 47 2.68 -9.66 6.12
C TRP A 47 2.03 -9.20 4.80
N LEU A 48 2.78 -9.08 3.70
CA LEU A 48 2.20 -8.73 2.39
C LEU A 48 1.27 -9.82 1.86
N ALA A 49 1.59 -11.09 2.13
CA ALA A 49 0.72 -12.21 1.74
C ALA A 49 -0.63 -12.14 2.43
N GLU A 50 -0.65 -11.92 3.75
CA GLU A 50 -1.89 -11.81 4.52
C GLU A 50 -2.69 -10.56 4.12
N VAL A 51 -2.04 -9.41 4.03
CA VAL A 51 -2.69 -8.14 3.68
C VAL A 51 -3.26 -8.17 2.26
N GLY A 52 -2.55 -8.80 1.33
CA GLY A 52 -3.02 -9.01 -0.04
C GLY A 52 -4.19 -9.99 -0.14
N GLN A 53 -4.20 -11.07 0.64
CA GLN A 53 -5.36 -11.97 0.76
C GLN A 53 -6.60 -11.24 1.29
N ARG A 54 -6.41 -10.36 2.27
CA ARG A 54 -7.47 -9.50 2.83
C ARG A 54 -7.91 -8.38 1.85
N GLY A 55 -7.15 -8.16 0.78
CA GLY A 55 -7.45 -7.15 -0.25
C GLY A 55 -7.27 -5.70 0.20
N TRP A 56 -6.58 -5.47 1.32
CA TRP A 56 -6.35 -4.15 1.92
C TRP A 56 -5.40 -3.30 1.07
N LEU A 57 -5.51 -1.97 1.19
CA LEU A 57 -4.68 -1.01 0.46
C LEU A 57 -3.49 -0.58 1.32
N VAL A 58 -2.29 -0.97 0.93
CA VAL A 58 -1.08 -0.69 1.72
C VAL A 58 -0.56 0.71 1.41
N LEU A 59 -0.16 1.41 2.47
CA LEU A 59 0.52 2.70 2.42
C LEU A 59 1.94 2.55 2.96
N THR A 60 2.91 3.00 2.17
CA THR A 60 4.31 3.08 2.61
C THR A 60 4.94 4.40 2.17
N ARG A 61 5.97 4.85 2.88
CA ARG A 61 6.86 5.93 2.45
C ARG A 61 8.15 5.41 1.83
N ASP A 62 8.38 4.11 1.95
CA ASP A 62 9.55 3.50 1.36
C ASP A 62 9.36 3.38 -0.16
N ILE A 63 10.22 4.08 -0.90
CA ILE A 63 10.26 4.00 -2.36
C ILE A 63 11.10 2.82 -2.83
N ALA A 64 11.89 2.18 -1.95
CA ALA A 64 12.64 0.96 -2.29
C ALA A 64 11.71 -0.16 -2.77
N ILE A 65 10.45 -0.16 -2.32
CA ILE A 65 9.43 -1.18 -2.67
C ILE A 65 9.22 -1.38 -4.17
N GLY A 66 9.46 -0.34 -4.97
CA GLY A 66 9.31 -0.38 -6.42
C GLY A 66 10.62 -0.57 -7.19
N VAL A 67 11.73 -0.77 -6.50
CA VAL A 67 13.09 -0.79 -7.06
C VAL A 67 13.88 -2.02 -6.61
N ASN A 68 13.77 -2.39 -5.33
CA ASN A 68 14.45 -3.54 -4.75
C ASN A 68 13.76 -4.85 -5.19
N ILE A 69 14.52 -5.76 -5.81
CA ILE A 69 13.95 -6.96 -6.45
C ILE A 69 13.24 -7.89 -5.44
N PRO A 70 13.82 -8.22 -4.27
CA PRO A 70 13.12 -8.94 -3.21
C PRO A 70 11.77 -8.34 -2.80
N GLU A 71 11.70 -7.02 -2.62
CA GLU A 71 10.45 -6.32 -2.24
C GLU A 71 9.42 -6.37 -3.37
N VAL A 72 9.86 -6.15 -4.61
CA VAL A 72 9.01 -6.28 -5.80
C VAL A 72 8.44 -7.71 -5.92
N ILE A 73 9.25 -8.73 -5.63
CA ILE A 73 8.83 -10.13 -5.59
C ILE A 73 7.81 -10.35 -4.47
N ALA A 74 8.06 -9.85 -3.26
CA ALA A 74 7.14 -9.99 -2.12
C ALA A 74 5.76 -9.36 -2.41
N VAL A 75 5.74 -8.16 -3.01
CA VAL A 75 4.49 -7.50 -3.44
C VAL A 75 3.75 -8.34 -4.50
N ALA A 76 4.49 -8.92 -5.44
CA ALA A 76 3.90 -9.76 -6.49
C ALA A 76 3.33 -11.07 -5.93
N GLN A 77 4.08 -11.77 -5.08
CA GLN A 77 3.67 -13.02 -4.42
C GLN A 77 2.47 -12.79 -3.52
N GLY A 78 2.46 -11.71 -2.75
CA GLY A 78 1.34 -11.36 -1.88
C GLY A 78 0.10 -10.88 -2.63
N ASN A 79 0.14 -10.70 -3.95
CA ASN A 79 -0.93 -10.07 -4.73
C ASN A 79 -1.36 -8.72 -4.13
N ALA A 80 -0.40 -7.93 -3.62
CA ALA A 80 -0.66 -6.76 -2.80
C ALA A 80 -0.97 -5.49 -3.63
N LYS A 81 -1.79 -4.60 -3.05
CA LYS A 81 -2.17 -3.30 -3.63
C LYS A 81 -1.41 -2.18 -2.88
N MET A 82 -0.29 -1.73 -3.43
CA MET A 82 0.63 -0.81 -2.75
C MET A 82 0.51 0.62 -3.27
N PHE A 83 0.50 1.58 -2.34
CA PHE A 83 0.62 3.02 -2.59
C PHE A 83 1.83 3.59 -1.85
N ALA A 84 2.83 4.03 -2.61
CA ALA A 84 4.03 4.70 -2.09
C ALA A 84 3.81 6.23 -2.03
N LEU A 85 3.85 6.81 -0.84
CA LEU A 85 3.68 8.25 -0.61
C LEU A 85 4.98 9.01 -0.95
N VAL A 86 4.95 9.79 -2.02
CA VAL A 86 6.08 10.62 -2.50
C VAL A 86 5.85 12.07 -2.07
N MET A 87 6.00 12.35 -0.78
CA MET A 87 5.65 13.64 -0.17
C MET A 87 6.84 14.36 0.49
N GLY A 88 8.07 13.86 0.35
CA GLY A 88 9.29 14.51 0.83
C GLY A 88 9.21 14.95 2.31
N ASN A 89 9.68 16.18 2.59
CA ASN A 89 9.69 16.78 3.93
C ASN A 89 8.39 17.54 4.25
N ALA A 90 7.24 17.05 3.78
CA ALA A 90 5.94 17.64 4.10
C ALA A 90 5.75 17.78 5.62
N SER A 91 5.28 18.94 6.05
CA SER A 91 4.80 19.14 7.41
C SER A 91 3.61 18.22 7.73
N ARG A 92 3.27 18.06 9.01
CA ARG A 92 2.12 17.25 9.42
C ARG A 92 0.81 17.70 8.78
N ALA A 93 0.58 19.02 8.71
CA ALA A 93 -0.62 19.58 8.10
C ALA A 93 -0.67 19.34 6.58
N GLU A 94 0.48 19.42 5.90
CA GLU A 94 0.56 19.11 4.47
C GLU A 94 0.32 17.62 4.21
N LEU A 95 0.91 16.75 5.04
CA LEU A 95 0.71 15.31 4.96
C LEU A 95 -0.76 14.94 5.16
N GLU A 96 -1.42 15.51 6.18
CA GLU A 96 -2.85 15.32 6.44
C GLU A 96 -3.69 15.75 5.23
N ARG A 97 -3.49 16.98 4.75
CA ARG A 97 -4.20 17.49 3.57
C ARG A 97 -4.00 16.57 2.36
N ASP A 98 -2.77 16.15 2.11
CA ASP A 98 -2.42 15.37 0.92
C ASP A 98 -2.98 13.94 0.99
N ILE A 99 -2.95 13.30 2.17
CA ILE A 99 -3.56 11.98 2.42
C ILE A 99 -5.07 12.07 2.28
N VAL A 100 -5.74 13.02 2.95
CA VAL A 100 -7.19 13.19 2.86
C VAL A 100 -7.62 13.43 1.41
N SER A 101 -6.86 14.23 0.66
CA SER A 101 -7.09 14.45 -0.78
C SER A 101 -6.84 13.21 -1.64
N ALA A 102 -6.03 12.26 -1.17
CA ALA A 102 -5.65 11.04 -1.88
C ALA A 102 -6.64 9.89 -1.67
N ILE A 103 -7.27 9.77 -0.50
CA ILE A 103 -8.16 8.65 -0.13
C ILE A 103 -9.12 8.25 -1.27
N PRO A 104 -10.03 9.13 -1.73
CA PRO A 104 -11.00 8.75 -2.77
C PRO A 104 -10.36 8.47 -4.14
N LYS A 105 -9.12 8.93 -4.37
CA LYS A 105 -8.38 8.65 -5.60
C LYS A 105 -7.67 7.31 -5.52
N MET A 106 -7.16 6.91 -4.35
CA MET A 106 -6.58 5.60 -4.11
C MET A 106 -7.66 4.50 -4.19
N GLU A 107 -8.83 4.73 -3.59
CA GLU A 107 -9.98 3.80 -3.67
C GLU A 107 -10.40 3.58 -5.12
N ARG A 108 -10.64 4.65 -5.88
CA ARG A 108 -10.98 4.55 -7.31
C ARG A 108 -9.88 3.86 -8.11
N TYR A 109 -8.61 4.14 -7.81
CA TYR A 109 -7.50 3.47 -8.47
C TYR A 109 -7.54 1.95 -8.21
N ALA A 110 -7.74 1.54 -6.95
CA ALA A 110 -7.81 0.14 -6.57
C ALA A 110 -9.02 -0.61 -7.15
N GLN A 111 -10.09 0.10 -7.52
CA GLN A 111 -11.23 -0.44 -8.25
C GLN A 111 -10.96 -0.59 -9.76
N SER A 112 -10.15 0.31 -10.33
CA SER A 112 -9.85 0.32 -11.77
C SER A 112 -8.68 -0.57 -12.17
N TYR A 113 -7.81 -0.96 -11.24
CA TYR A 113 -6.61 -1.74 -11.51
C TYR A 113 -6.55 -3.01 -10.65
N SER A 114 -6.42 -4.15 -11.31
CA SER A 114 -6.22 -5.43 -10.63
C SER A 114 -4.90 -5.45 -9.87
N ALA A 115 -4.92 -6.00 -8.65
CA ALA A 115 -3.72 -6.36 -7.92
C ALA A 115 -2.89 -7.41 -8.68
N PRO A 116 -1.59 -7.61 -8.40
CA PRO A 116 -0.78 -6.70 -7.61
C PRO A 116 -0.49 -5.41 -8.39
N PHE A 117 -0.28 -4.31 -7.67
CA PHE A 117 0.25 -3.08 -8.26
C PHE A 117 1.05 -2.28 -7.24
N ILE A 118 1.92 -1.41 -7.76
CA ILE A 118 2.52 -0.31 -7.00
C ILE A 118 2.17 0.99 -7.71
N ALA A 119 1.56 1.92 -6.98
CA ALA A 119 1.27 3.27 -7.43
C ALA A 119 1.96 4.30 -6.53
N LYS A 120 2.31 5.45 -7.10
CA LYS A 120 2.85 6.60 -6.35
C LYS A 120 1.74 7.58 -6.04
N VAL A 121 1.72 8.07 -4.80
CA VAL A 121 0.83 9.14 -4.34
C VAL A 121 1.66 10.38 -4.11
N TYR A 122 1.36 11.43 -4.86
CA TYR A 122 2.01 12.73 -4.79
C TYR A 122 1.14 13.72 -4.02
N PRO A 123 1.67 14.90 -3.65
CA PRO A 123 0.90 15.98 -3.04
C PRO A 123 -0.40 16.30 -3.78
N PHE A 124 -1.38 16.83 -3.05
CA PHE A 124 -2.74 17.08 -3.54
C PHE A 124 -3.48 15.83 -4.04
N GLY A 125 -3.04 14.66 -3.55
CA GLY A 125 -3.64 13.35 -3.80
C GLY A 125 -3.46 12.81 -5.21
N LYS A 126 -2.49 13.31 -5.99
CA LYS A 126 -2.27 12.80 -7.35
C LYS A 126 -1.73 11.37 -7.29
N VAL A 127 -2.50 10.41 -7.80
CA VAL A 127 -2.10 8.99 -7.89
C VAL A 127 -1.57 8.71 -9.30
N ARG A 128 -0.40 8.07 -9.41
CA ARG A 128 0.16 7.62 -10.69
C ARG A 128 0.59 6.16 -10.60
N LYS A 129 0.27 5.40 -11.64
CA LYS A 129 0.81 4.05 -11.84
C LYS A 129 2.34 4.06 -11.79
N TRP A 130 2.93 3.08 -11.12
CA TRP A 130 4.37 2.86 -11.14
C TRP A 130 4.74 1.47 -11.69
N LEU A 131 4.30 0.41 -11.03
CA LEU A 131 4.42 -0.98 -11.49
C LEU A 131 3.01 -1.58 -11.57
N ASP A 132 2.61 -2.07 -12.74
CA ASP A 132 1.35 -2.81 -12.90
C ASP A 132 1.54 -4.32 -12.69
N ARG A 133 0.41 -5.03 -12.58
CA ARG A 133 0.33 -6.48 -12.50
C ARG A 133 1.25 -7.17 -13.50
N ASP A 134 1.21 -6.78 -14.77
CA ASP A 134 2.01 -7.43 -15.80
C ASP A 134 3.50 -7.30 -15.53
N LYS A 135 3.96 -6.12 -15.10
CA LYS A 135 5.37 -5.92 -14.76
C LYS A 135 5.78 -6.69 -13.51
N LEU A 136 4.96 -6.65 -12.46
CA LEU A 136 5.23 -7.37 -11.21
C LEU A 136 5.28 -8.89 -11.43
N LEU A 137 4.31 -9.46 -12.15
CA LEU A 137 4.28 -10.89 -12.45
C LEU A 137 5.39 -11.33 -13.40
N ARG A 138 5.82 -10.47 -14.33
CA ARG A 138 7.02 -10.75 -15.14
C ARG A 138 8.28 -10.81 -14.27
N THR A 139 8.47 -9.86 -13.36
CA THR A 139 9.60 -9.88 -12.42
C THR A 139 9.56 -11.12 -11.55
N LEU A 140 8.38 -11.48 -11.01
CA LEU A 140 8.22 -12.70 -10.21
C LEU A 140 8.68 -13.96 -10.97
N ARG A 141 8.18 -14.17 -12.19
CA ARG A 141 8.58 -15.32 -13.03
C ARG A 141 10.07 -15.35 -13.36
N GLN A 142 10.69 -14.18 -13.51
CA GLN A 142 12.10 -14.08 -13.85
C GLN A 142 13.02 -14.44 -12.68
N TYR A 143 12.65 -14.07 -11.46
CA TYR A 143 13.54 -14.12 -10.29
C TYR A 143 13.11 -15.13 -9.21
N ALA A 144 11.89 -15.67 -9.28
CA ALA A 144 11.41 -16.74 -8.41
C ALA A 144 10.52 -17.73 -9.18
N PRO A 145 11.09 -18.45 -10.19
CA PRO A 145 10.34 -19.29 -11.12
C PRO A 145 9.62 -20.48 -10.46
N ASP A 146 10.09 -20.94 -9.29
CA ASP A 146 9.53 -22.08 -8.55
C ASP A 146 8.36 -21.69 -7.64
N THR A 147 7.97 -20.41 -7.61
CA THR A 147 6.76 -19.97 -6.91
C THR A 147 5.56 -20.13 -7.87
N GLU A 148 4.89 -21.28 -7.82
CA GLU A 148 3.57 -21.42 -8.47
C GLU A 148 2.55 -20.51 -7.76
N ALA A 149 1.74 -19.83 -8.58
CA ALA A 149 0.74 -18.85 -8.18
C ALA A 149 -0.58 -19.49 -7.74
#